data_AF-J3HHH8-F1
#
_entry.id   AF-J3HHH8-F1
#
_cell.length_a   1.000
_cell.length_b   1.000
_cell.length_c   1.000
_cell.angle_alpha   90.00
_cell.angle_beta   90.00
_cell.angle_gamma   90.00
#
_symmetry.space_group_name_H-M   'P 1'
#
loop_
_entity.id
_entity.type
_entity.pdbx_description
1 polymer ?
#
loop_
_entity_poly.entity_id
_entity_poly.type
_entity_poly.pdbx_seq_one_letter_code
_entity_poly.pdbx_strand_id
1 'polypeptide(L)'
;MTYIRNTSPVTDAPVPAAAGIAAPLVGPDLPARERMLISGTSLDDDIWGSSGPDRIEGGEGNDRIHDHMGDNLMLGGAGNDTIAGTGTFRGGPGNDILVGSGTFLFDRGDGRDQIGQDGFVTYLGEQVGDTRYSHLRDSVLRFGAGIDPASIVLVRRRDDLEFDVGDDEAVTVSRWFVDRDARLGAVEFADGTHWSRQRIAGMALHIAGTGGDDTLEGGAHNDTIVGEGGRDIIFDDRGWNMLFGDEGDDLIMGSGGLAGGAGDDILVGRGHLMDNTYFYDRGDGHDQIFIHGDSNRRARADTMEFSADLDVQDLWFQRRGDDLVVTLVGGTDGVTINDWYLGPAHQVARFRLGADKVMGAAHVDALVQAMSGFSPPQGAGSVLETHSRQALAPVLATSWSDTRAG
;
A
#
# COMPACT_ATOMS: atom_id res chain seq x y z
N MET A 1 -35.59 19.49 18.86
CA MET A 1 -36.39 20.38 17.99
C MET A 1 -36.02 19.98 16.58
N THR A 2 -36.85 19.14 15.95
CA THR A 2 -36.54 18.48 14.67
C THR A 2 -36.60 19.51 13.53
N TYR A 3 -35.62 19.48 12.63
CA TYR A 3 -35.51 20.42 11.51
C TYR A 3 -35.05 19.66 10.26
N ILE A 4 -35.83 19.74 9.18
CA ILE A 4 -35.51 19.19 7.87
C ILE A 4 -35.52 20.36 6.88
N ARG A 5 -34.41 20.62 6.18
CA ARG A 5 -34.34 21.61 5.09
C ARG A 5 -34.13 20.89 3.77
N ASN A 6 -35.21 20.75 3.00
CA ASN A 6 -35.12 20.36 1.60
C ASN A 6 -34.62 21.56 0.76
N THR A 7 -33.66 21.32 -0.12
CA THR A 7 -33.06 22.36 -0.97
C THR A 7 -33.76 22.56 -2.33
N SER A 8 -35.09 22.36 -2.48
CA SER A 8 -35.97 23.04 -3.48
C SER A 8 -37.44 22.54 -3.44
N PRO A 9 -38.44 23.22 -4.06
CA PRO A 9 -39.85 23.09 -3.63
C PRO A 9 -40.67 21.98 -4.30
N VAL A 10 -41.28 21.14 -3.45
CA VAL A 10 -42.63 20.51 -3.47
C VAL A 10 -43.21 19.99 -4.80
N THR A 11 -43.52 18.68 -4.85
CA THR A 11 -44.90 18.13 -4.95
C THR A 11 -44.97 16.67 -4.49
N ASP A 12 -45.96 16.36 -3.64
CA ASP A 12 -46.38 15.05 -3.11
C ASP A 12 -46.84 14.04 -4.18
N ALA A 13 -46.54 12.74 -3.99
CA ALA A 13 -47.52 11.64 -3.76
C ALA A 13 -46.86 10.22 -3.82
N PRO A 14 -47.45 9.18 -3.17
CA PRO A 14 -46.72 8.08 -2.52
C PRO A 14 -46.63 6.72 -3.29
N VAL A 15 -45.77 5.87 -2.72
CA VAL A 15 -45.30 4.49 -3.05
C VAL A 15 -46.40 3.41 -3.22
N PRO A 16 -46.11 2.22 -3.80
CA PRO A 16 -45.74 1.09 -2.93
C PRO A 16 -44.63 0.13 -3.41
N ALA A 17 -43.79 -0.22 -2.43
CA ALA A 17 -43.19 -1.52 -2.08
C ALA A 17 -42.51 -2.41 -3.15
N ALA A 18 -41.18 -2.50 -3.05
CA ALA A 18 -40.43 -3.70 -3.46
C ALA A 18 -40.43 -4.74 -2.33
N ALA A 19 -40.86 -5.95 -2.65
CA ALA A 19 -40.68 -7.14 -1.83
C ALA A 19 -39.35 -7.83 -2.22
N GLY A 20 -38.52 -8.17 -1.24
CA GLY A 20 -37.28 -8.91 -1.46
C GLY A 20 -36.40 -8.98 -0.22
N ILE A 21 -36.88 -9.66 0.82
CA ILE A 21 -36.14 -9.98 2.05
C ILE A 21 -35.00 -10.97 1.76
N ALA A 22 -33.76 -10.48 1.83
CA ALA A 22 -32.58 -11.26 2.21
C ALA A 22 -31.99 -10.56 3.44
N ALA A 23 -31.98 -11.24 4.58
CA ALA A 23 -31.67 -10.65 5.88
C ALA A 23 -30.17 -10.30 6.04
N PRO A 24 -29.80 -9.07 6.44
CA PRO A 24 -28.50 -8.77 7.00
C PRO A 24 -28.55 -8.67 8.54
N LEU A 25 -27.36 -8.69 9.13
CA LEU A 25 -27.01 -8.79 10.54
C LEU A 25 -27.87 -7.94 11.51
N VAL A 26 -28.96 -8.52 12.00
CA VAL A 26 -29.60 -8.08 13.26
C VAL A 26 -29.61 -9.27 14.21
N GLY A 27 -28.83 -9.18 15.27
CA GLY A 27 -28.98 -10.06 16.42
C GLY A 27 -28.22 -9.53 17.64
N PRO A 28 -28.62 -9.91 18.87
CA PRO A 28 -29.99 -9.87 19.39
C PRO A 28 -30.40 -8.44 19.75
N ASP A 29 -31.68 -8.11 19.58
CA ASP A 29 -32.29 -6.85 20.04
C ASP A 29 -31.90 -6.54 21.50
N LEU A 30 -30.99 -5.59 21.70
CA LEU A 30 -31.01 -4.77 22.90
C LEU A 30 -32.37 -4.05 22.90
N PRO A 31 -33.14 -4.08 24.00
CA PRO A 31 -34.51 -3.60 23.99
C PRO A 31 -34.54 -2.17 23.47
N ALA A 32 -35.28 -1.97 22.38
CA ALA A 32 -35.55 -0.67 21.78
C ALA A 32 -36.04 0.29 22.89
N ARG A 33 -35.14 1.09 23.45
CA ARG A 33 -35.54 2.37 24.00
C ARG A 33 -36.07 3.14 22.79
N GLU A 34 -37.31 3.62 22.88
CA GLU A 34 -38.04 4.28 21.79
C GLU A 34 -37.12 5.31 21.11
N ARG A 35 -36.52 4.92 19.99
CA ARG A 35 -35.76 5.82 19.14
C ARG A 35 -36.78 6.64 18.39
N MET A 36 -36.63 7.96 18.39
CA MET A 36 -37.44 8.78 17.50
C MET A 36 -37.00 8.49 16.06
N LEU A 37 -37.95 8.08 15.21
CA LEU A 37 -37.69 7.86 13.79
C LEU A 37 -37.74 9.20 13.05
N ILE A 38 -36.67 9.50 12.32
CA ILE A 38 -36.54 10.64 11.43
C ILE A 38 -36.17 10.08 10.07
N SER A 39 -37.02 10.29 9.07
CA SER A 39 -36.78 9.82 7.71
C SER A 39 -36.68 11.02 6.78
N GLY A 40 -35.64 11.03 5.95
CA GLY A 40 -35.49 11.90 4.80
C GLY A 40 -36.32 11.39 3.61
N THR A 41 -35.91 11.79 2.43
CA THR A 41 -36.62 11.62 1.17
C THR A 41 -35.74 10.89 0.17
N SER A 42 -36.03 11.04 -1.13
CA SER A 42 -35.19 10.51 -2.21
C SER A 42 -34.31 11.60 -2.83
N LEU A 43 -34.04 12.66 -2.07
CA LEU A 43 -33.33 13.86 -2.48
C LEU A 43 -32.30 14.19 -1.41
N ASP A 44 -31.30 14.99 -1.76
CA ASP A 44 -30.31 15.51 -0.81
C ASP A 44 -31.00 16.29 0.35
N ASP A 45 -31.03 15.67 1.54
CA ASP A 45 -31.63 16.21 2.74
C ASP A 45 -30.58 16.72 3.75
N ASP A 46 -30.97 17.72 4.54
CA ASP A 46 -30.21 18.19 5.71
C ASP A 46 -31.04 17.89 6.97
N ILE A 47 -30.61 16.84 7.68
CA ILE A 47 -31.36 16.16 8.74
C ILE A 47 -30.67 16.35 10.10
N TRP A 48 -31.45 16.86 11.06
CA TRP A 48 -30.99 17.12 12.41
C TRP A 48 -31.71 16.22 13.43
N GLY A 49 -30.92 15.47 14.18
CA GLY A 49 -31.37 14.62 15.29
C GLY A 49 -32.00 15.41 16.44
N SER A 50 -32.59 14.67 17.36
CA SER A 50 -33.14 15.20 18.61
C SER A 50 -32.06 15.24 19.70
N SER A 51 -32.46 15.45 20.96
CA SER A 51 -31.55 15.35 22.09
C SER A 51 -31.58 13.96 22.76
N GLY A 52 -32.44 13.06 22.29
CA GLY A 52 -32.59 11.71 22.79
C GLY A 52 -32.09 10.68 21.76
N PRO A 53 -32.23 9.38 22.03
CA PRO A 53 -31.88 8.35 21.05
C PRO A 53 -32.73 8.50 19.78
N ASP A 54 -32.08 8.63 18.63
CA ASP A 54 -32.76 8.70 17.35
C ASP A 54 -32.44 7.49 16.45
N ARG A 55 -33.34 7.25 15.49
CA ARG A 55 -33.10 6.45 14.29
C ARG A 55 -33.30 7.39 13.12
N ILE A 56 -32.22 7.70 12.43
CA ILE A 56 -32.21 8.60 11.27
C ILE A 56 -31.96 7.77 10.02
N GLU A 57 -32.81 7.98 9.02
CA GLU A 57 -32.72 7.38 7.68
C GLU A 57 -32.65 8.52 6.67
N GLY A 58 -31.54 8.69 5.96
CA GLY A 58 -31.38 9.69 4.90
C GLY A 58 -32.27 9.35 3.70
N GLY A 59 -32.03 8.19 3.10
CA GLY A 59 -32.86 7.65 2.03
C GLY A 59 -32.07 7.47 0.73
N GLU A 60 -32.53 8.09 -0.36
CA GLU A 60 -31.70 8.22 -1.57
C GLU A 60 -31.23 9.68 -1.66
N GLY A 61 -30.07 9.93 -2.27
CA GLY A 61 -29.53 11.28 -2.41
C GLY A 61 -28.23 11.44 -1.63
N ASN A 62 -27.63 12.63 -1.67
CA ASN A 62 -26.43 12.95 -0.89
C ASN A 62 -26.86 13.71 0.37
N ASP A 63 -27.10 12.97 1.44
CA ASP A 63 -27.68 13.49 2.66
C ASP A 63 -26.64 14.05 3.62
N ARG A 64 -27.06 15.01 4.44
CA ARG A 64 -26.30 15.52 5.58
C ARG A 64 -27.06 15.18 6.85
N ILE A 65 -26.51 14.29 7.65
CA ILE A 65 -27.11 13.85 8.91
C ILE A 65 -26.28 14.38 10.08
N HIS A 66 -26.93 15.04 11.03
CA HIS A 66 -26.28 15.61 12.21
C HIS A 66 -26.97 15.19 13.51
N ASP A 67 -26.31 14.36 14.33
CA ASP A 67 -26.87 13.89 15.59
C ASP A 67 -25.83 13.45 16.65
N HIS A 68 -25.57 14.32 17.62
CA HIS A 68 -24.50 14.18 18.61
C HIS A 68 -24.97 13.83 20.02
N MET A 69 -26.27 13.60 20.24
CA MET A 69 -26.82 13.36 21.58
C MET A 69 -27.67 12.10 21.60
N GLY A 70 -27.47 11.27 22.62
CA GLY A 70 -28.16 9.99 22.73
C GLY A 70 -27.40 8.86 22.06
N ASP A 71 -27.89 7.64 22.27
CA ASP A 71 -27.39 6.47 21.57
C ASP A 71 -28.08 6.45 20.21
N ASN A 72 -27.45 6.88 19.12
CA ASN A 72 -28.12 7.10 17.83
C ASN A 72 -27.85 5.98 16.82
N LEU A 73 -28.74 5.83 15.84
CA LEU A 73 -28.57 4.97 14.67
C LEU A 73 -28.79 5.83 13.44
N MET A 74 -27.72 6.12 12.73
CA MET A 74 -27.71 6.98 11.54
C MET A 74 -27.44 6.11 10.32
N LEU A 75 -28.40 6.12 9.40
CA LEU A 75 -28.38 5.38 8.14
C LEU A 75 -28.41 6.42 7.02
N GLY A 76 -27.33 6.56 6.25
CA GLY A 76 -27.26 7.45 5.09
C GLY A 76 -28.23 7.00 4.01
N GLY A 77 -28.01 5.79 3.51
CA GLY A 77 -28.83 5.19 2.48
C GLY A 77 -28.03 5.06 1.19
N ALA A 78 -28.61 5.45 0.06
CA ALA A 78 -27.94 5.39 -1.23
C ALA A 78 -27.53 6.79 -1.69
N GLY A 79 -26.28 6.97 -2.09
CA GLY A 79 -25.68 8.25 -2.45
C GLY A 79 -24.45 8.54 -1.59
N ASN A 80 -23.79 9.67 -1.82
CA ASN A 80 -22.59 10.06 -1.08
C ASN A 80 -22.97 10.95 0.10
N ASP A 81 -23.17 10.35 1.26
CA ASP A 81 -23.68 10.98 2.45
C ASP A 81 -22.59 11.58 3.33
N THR A 82 -22.96 12.56 4.14
CA THR A 82 -22.12 13.10 5.21
C THR A 82 -22.86 12.95 6.53
N ILE A 83 -22.37 12.05 7.38
CA ILE A 83 -23.00 11.72 8.67
C ILE A 83 -22.08 12.18 9.79
N ALA A 84 -22.56 13.09 10.63
CA ALA A 84 -21.83 13.64 11.75
C ALA A 84 -22.56 13.40 13.08
N GLY A 85 -21.95 12.72 14.05
CA GLY A 85 -22.69 12.36 15.26
C GLY A 85 -21.98 11.52 16.30
N THR A 86 -22.78 10.86 17.14
CA THR A 86 -22.33 9.82 18.07
C THR A 86 -23.29 8.65 18.06
N GLY A 87 -22.79 7.41 18.00
CA GLY A 87 -23.63 6.21 18.00
C GLY A 87 -23.23 5.21 16.93
N THR A 88 -24.20 4.62 16.25
CA THR A 88 -23.97 3.70 15.14
C THR A 88 -24.18 4.41 13.81
N PHE A 89 -23.20 4.27 12.92
CA PHE A 89 -23.17 4.84 11.58
C PHE A 89 -23.24 3.71 10.55
N ARG A 90 -24.06 3.90 9.52
CA ARG A 90 -24.01 3.13 8.28
C ARG A 90 -24.21 4.14 7.16
N GLY A 91 -23.19 4.33 6.35
CA GLY A 91 -23.28 5.15 5.15
C GLY A 91 -24.25 4.49 4.16
N GLY A 92 -23.87 3.32 3.67
CA GLY A 92 -24.66 2.53 2.72
C GLY A 92 -24.01 2.62 1.34
N PRO A 93 -24.72 2.33 0.24
CA PRO A 93 -24.14 2.43 -1.10
C PRO A 93 -23.78 3.88 -1.50
N GLY A 94 -22.50 4.16 -1.67
CA GLY A 94 -21.93 5.45 -2.06
C GLY A 94 -20.54 5.65 -1.45
N ASN A 95 -19.97 6.84 -1.63
CA ASN A 95 -18.71 7.19 -0.97
C ASN A 95 -19.01 8.16 0.16
N ASP A 96 -19.13 7.63 1.37
CA ASP A 96 -19.67 8.36 2.51
C ASP A 96 -18.58 8.98 3.40
N ILE A 97 -18.93 10.06 4.08
CA ILE A 97 -18.09 10.72 5.08
C ILE A 97 -18.74 10.59 6.45
N LEU A 98 -18.10 9.83 7.33
CA LEU A 98 -18.60 9.48 8.67
C LEU A 98 -17.74 10.16 9.74
N VAL A 99 -18.27 11.20 10.38
CA VAL A 99 -17.54 12.02 11.36
C VAL A 99 -18.14 11.88 12.75
N GLY A 100 -17.39 11.31 13.68
CA GLY A 100 -17.91 11.13 15.04
C GLY A 100 -17.23 10.02 15.80
N SER A 101 -17.95 9.51 16.80
CA SER A 101 -17.49 8.39 17.61
C SER A 101 -18.59 7.36 17.84
N GLY A 102 -18.18 6.09 17.91
CA GLY A 102 -19.07 4.96 18.14
C GLY A 102 -18.77 3.81 17.20
N THR A 103 -19.79 3.23 16.59
CA THR A 103 -19.66 2.04 15.75
C THR A 103 -19.93 2.40 14.29
N PHE A 104 -18.95 2.20 13.42
CA PHE A 104 -19.09 2.36 11.98
C PHE A 104 -19.32 0.98 11.36
N LEU A 105 -20.40 0.84 10.59
CA LEU A 105 -20.76 -0.39 9.90
C LEU A 105 -20.39 -0.26 8.43
N PHE A 106 -19.77 -1.29 7.88
CA PHE A 106 -19.43 -1.37 6.46
C PHE A 106 -19.78 -2.76 5.92
N ASP A 107 -20.63 -2.82 4.91
CA ASP A 107 -21.04 -4.01 4.18
C ASP A 107 -20.52 -3.98 2.73
N ARG A 108 -20.54 -5.13 2.05
CA ARG A 108 -20.21 -5.18 0.62
C ARG A 108 -21.19 -4.33 -0.21
N GLY A 109 -20.65 -3.60 -1.18
CA GLY A 109 -21.41 -2.67 -2.02
C GLY A 109 -21.64 -1.30 -1.36
N ASP A 110 -21.07 -1.05 -0.18
CA ASP A 110 -21.12 0.28 0.44
C ASP A 110 -20.25 1.24 -0.36
N GLY A 111 -19.03 0.89 -0.78
CA GLY A 111 -18.21 1.74 -1.66
C GLY A 111 -16.90 2.16 -0.99
N ARG A 112 -16.48 3.41 -1.18
CA ARG A 112 -15.26 3.97 -0.56
C ARG A 112 -15.62 5.01 0.50
N ASP A 113 -15.69 4.54 1.74
CA ASP A 113 -16.08 5.36 2.89
C ASP A 113 -14.89 6.00 3.58
N GLN A 114 -15.11 7.17 4.16
CA GLN A 114 -14.14 7.90 4.97
C GLN A 114 -14.64 8.03 6.41
N ILE A 115 -13.85 7.56 7.37
CA ILE A 115 -14.08 7.75 8.81
C ILE A 115 -13.15 8.83 9.33
N GLY A 116 -13.75 9.81 10.01
CA GLY A 116 -13.06 11.02 10.42
C GLY A 116 -12.89 12.00 9.25
N GLN A 117 -12.26 13.13 9.52
CA GLN A 117 -12.03 14.16 8.51
C GLN A 117 -10.77 14.95 8.85
N ASP A 118 -10.06 15.40 7.83
CA ASP A 118 -9.08 16.47 7.95
C ASP A 118 -9.80 17.84 8.03
N GLY A 119 -9.60 18.56 9.13
CA GLY A 119 -10.09 19.93 9.31
C GLY A 119 -11.32 20.06 10.22
N PHE A 120 -11.99 21.22 10.15
CA PHE A 120 -13.09 21.58 11.05
C PHE A 120 -14.44 21.15 10.49
N VAL A 121 -15.23 20.45 11.29
CA VAL A 121 -16.66 20.25 11.00
C VAL A 121 -17.37 21.59 11.15
N THR A 122 -18.10 22.00 10.10
CA THR A 122 -18.94 23.20 10.16
C THR A 122 -20.35 22.78 10.55
N TYR A 123 -20.84 23.29 11.68
CA TYR A 123 -22.17 23.00 12.21
C TYR A 123 -23.04 24.25 12.03
N LEU A 124 -24.15 24.16 11.28
CA LEU A 124 -25.04 25.31 11.03
C LEU A 124 -24.33 26.58 10.51
N GLY A 125 -23.25 26.41 9.74
CA GLY A 125 -22.45 27.54 9.23
C GLY A 125 -21.48 28.16 10.25
N GLU A 126 -21.39 27.61 11.45
CA GLU A 126 -20.41 27.98 12.47
C GLU A 126 -19.28 26.94 12.49
N GLN A 127 -18.04 27.39 12.41
CA GLN A 127 -16.89 26.51 12.66
C GLN A 127 -16.97 26.09 14.13
N VAL A 128 -17.36 24.86 14.38
CA VAL A 128 -17.23 24.29 15.72
C VAL A 128 -15.77 23.94 15.85
N GLY A 129 -15.01 24.87 16.46
CA GLY A 129 -13.56 24.82 16.61
C GLY A 129 -13.06 23.74 17.56
N ASP A 130 -13.67 22.56 17.55
CA ASP A 130 -13.26 21.45 18.40
C ASP A 130 -13.23 20.14 17.63
N THR A 131 -12.00 19.73 17.34
CA THR A 131 -11.47 18.38 17.11
C THR A 131 -11.93 17.30 18.13
N ARG A 132 -13.00 17.52 18.90
CA ARG A 132 -13.53 16.62 19.94
C ARG A 132 -14.42 15.49 19.44
N TYR A 133 -14.80 15.48 18.16
CA TYR A 133 -15.76 14.50 17.66
C TYR A 133 -15.11 13.26 17.05
N SER A 134 -13.84 13.32 16.63
CA SER A 134 -13.10 12.16 16.12
C SER A 134 -12.27 11.48 17.22
N HIS A 135 -12.81 11.35 18.43
CA HIS A 135 -12.22 10.48 19.46
C HIS A 135 -12.52 9.02 19.10
N LEU A 136 -11.79 8.51 18.11
CA LEU A 136 -11.96 7.16 17.57
C LEU A 136 -11.37 6.08 18.48
N ARG A 137 -10.74 6.46 19.61
CA ARG A 137 -10.11 5.54 20.57
C ARG A 137 -11.01 4.43 21.08
N ASP A 138 -12.27 4.74 21.34
CA ASP A 138 -13.28 3.78 21.80
C ASP A 138 -14.23 3.36 20.67
N SER A 139 -13.96 3.82 19.44
CA SER A 139 -14.76 3.53 18.27
C SER A 139 -14.35 2.23 17.60
N VAL A 140 -15.31 1.61 16.93
CA VAL A 140 -15.16 0.31 16.27
C VAL A 140 -15.62 0.41 14.83
N LEU A 141 -14.81 -0.07 13.89
CA LEU A 141 -15.26 -0.40 12.54
C LEU A 141 -15.70 -1.86 12.52
N ARG A 142 -16.92 -2.13 12.05
CA ARG A 142 -17.48 -3.48 11.90
C ARG A 142 -17.70 -3.79 10.44
N PHE A 143 -16.95 -4.76 9.96
CA PHE A 143 -17.17 -5.34 8.64
C PHE A 143 -18.26 -6.41 8.70
N GLY A 144 -19.21 -6.30 7.78
CA GLY A 144 -20.31 -7.24 7.64
C GLY A 144 -19.93 -8.56 6.99
N ALA A 145 -20.94 -9.34 6.66
CA ALA A 145 -20.75 -10.66 6.06
C ALA A 145 -20.17 -10.55 4.63
N GLY A 146 -19.27 -11.46 4.25
CA GLY A 146 -18.64 -11.46 2.93
C GLY A 146 -17.35 -10.61 2.84
N ILE A 147 -16.92 -10.02 3.95
CA ILE A 147 -15.60 -9.38 4.08
C ILE A 147 -14.75 -10.24 5.01
N ASP A 148 -13.81 -10.99 4.44
CA ASP A 148 -12.91 -11.87 5.19
C ASP A 148 -11.74 -11.04 5.75
N PRO A 149 -11.43 -11.10 7.06
CA PRO A 149 -10.25 -10.44 7.62
C PRO A 149 -8.95 -10.77 6.88
N ALA A 150 -8.80 -11.99 6.33
CA ALA A 150 -7.59 -12.35 5.58
C ALA A 150 -7.50 -11.70 4.19
N SER A 151 -8.60 -11.14 3.68
CA SER A 151 -8.65 -10.45 2.38
C SER A 151 -8.37 -8.95 2.45
N ILE A 152 -8.40 -8.36 3.66
CA ILE A 152 -8.17 -6.93 3.83
C ILE A 152 -6.68 -6.59 3.68
N VAL A 153 -6.40 -5.63 2.81
CA VAL A 153 -5.07 -5.02 2.68
C VAL A 153 -5.07 -3.68 3.42
N LEU A 154 -4.08 -3.49 4.30
CA LEU A 154 -3.88 -2.21 4.96
C LEU A 154 -3.04 -1.30 4.07
N VAL A 155 -3.60 -0.19 3.63
CA VAL A 155 -2.94 0.75 2.75
C VAL A 155 -2.68 2.06 3.50
N ARG A 156 -1.43 2.48 3.62
CA ARG A 156 -1.09 3.82 4.13
C ARG A 156 -1.12 4.81 2.98
N ARG A 157 -1.95 5.84 3.11
CA ARG A 157 -2.03 6.96 2.17
C ARG A 157 -1.66 8.24 2.93
N ARG A 158 -0.39 8.66 2.84
CA ARG A 158 0.17 9.79 3.63
C ARG A 158 -0.05 9.60 5.14
N ASP A 159 -1.02 10.32 5.69
CA ASP A 159 -1.37 10.35 7.12
C ASP A 159 -2.51 9.38 7.49
N ASP A 160 -3.18 8.81 6.49
CA ASP A 160 -4.40 8.02 6.62
C ASP A 160 -4.12 6.51 6.53
N LEU A 161 -4.98 5.71 7.16
CA LEU A 161 -4.98 4.26 7.03
C LEU A 161 -6.25 3.81 6.31
N GLU A 162 -6.09 3.17 5.16
CA GLU A 162 -7.15 2.57 4.39
C GLU A 162 -7.20 1.05 4.64
N PHE A 163 -8.41 0.55 4.85
CA PHE A 163 -8.75 -0.87 4.86
C PHE A 163 -9.36 -1.19 3.49
N ASP A 164 -8.53 -1.63 2.55
CA ASP A 164 -8.97 -2.05 1.22
C ASP A 164 -9.60 -3.45 1.32
N VAL A 165 -10.85 -3.59 0.89
CA VAL A 165 -11.61 -4.85 0.94
C VAL A 165 -11.77 -5.51 -0.45
N GLY A 166 -11.13 -4.95 -1.48
CA GLY A 166 -11.22 -5.38 -2.87
C GLY A 166 -12.43 -4.81 -3.61
N ASP A 167 -12.51 -5.08 -4.91
CA ASP A 167 -13.63 -4.64 -5.79
C ASP A 167 -13.86 -3.11 -5.83
N ASP A 168 -12.79 -2.32 -5.63
CA ASP A 168 -12.82 -0.85 -5.49
C ASP A 168 -13.62 -0.34 -4.29
N GLU A 169 -13.81 -1.19 -3.27
CA GLU A 169 -14.43 -0.85 -2.00
C GLU A 169 -13.36 -0.70 -0.90
N ALA A 170 -13.51 0.31 -0.04
CA ALA A 170 -12.54 0.58 1.02
C ALA A 170 -13.13 1.41 2.16
N VAL A 171 -12.48 1.35 3.32
CA VAL A 171 -12.72 2.30 4.42
C VAL A 171 -11.43 3.02 4.77
N THR A 172 -11.39 4.33 4.58
CA THR A 172 -10.24 5.17 4.92
C THR A 172 -10.46 5.85 6.27
N VAL A 173 -9.57 5.60 7.23
CA VAL A 173 -9.55 6.28 8.53
C VAL A 173 -8.53 7.41 8.46
N SER A 174 -9.02 8.64 8.51
CA SER A 174 -8.17 9.81 8.37
C SER A 174 -7.28 10.03 9.59
N ARG A 175 -6.08 10.58 9.34
CA ARG A 175 -5.08 11.01 10.34
C ARG A 175 -4.54 9.88 11.23
N TRP A 176 -4.69 8.63 10.82
CA TRP A 176 -4.26 7.46 11.58
C TRP A 176 -2.79 7.56 12.06
N PHE A 177 -1.89 8.00 11.18
CA PHE A 177 -0.44 8.00 11.45
C PHE A 177 0.03 9.24 12.22
N VAL A 178 -0.74 10.33 12.21
CA VAL A 178 -0.36 11.61 12.84
C VAL A 178 -1.07 11.89 14.17
N ASP A 179 -2.26 11.35 14.39
CA ASP A 179 -3.02 11.56 15.62
C ASP A 179 -3.43 10.23 16.27
N ARG A 180 -3.10 10.07 17.56
CA ARG A 180 -3.45 8.86 18.32
C ARG A 180 -4.95 8.78 18.62
N ASP A 181 -5.64 9.92 18.65
CA ASP A 181 -7.07 10.00 18.93
C ASP A 181 -7.91 9.66 17.70
N ALA A 182 -7.35 9.86 16.50
CA ALA A 182 -7.96 9.52 15.21
C ALA A 182 -7.84 8.03 14.82
N ARG A 183 -7.19 7.21 15.62
CA ARG A 183 -7.13 5.76 15.36
C ARG A 183 -8.33 5.07 16.00
N LEU A 184 -8.86 4.05 15.33
CA LEU A 184 -9.91 3.18 15.86
C LEU A 184 -9.44 2.40 17.11
N GLY A 185 -10.37 2.09 18.01
CA GLY A 185 -10.14 1.20 19.15
C GLY A 185 -9.98 -0.26 18.71
N ALA A 186 -10.86 -0.68 17.80
CA ALA A 186 -10.87 -2.04 17.25
C ALA A 186 -11.49 -2.08 15.84
N VAL A 187 -11.22 -3.19 15.15
CA VAL A 187 -11.95 -3.61 13.96
C VAL A 187 -12.54 -5.00 14.24
N GLU A 188 -13.83 -5.19 13.96
CA GLU A 188 -14.56 -6.44 14.20
C GLU A 188 -15.17 -6.95 12.89
N PHE A 189 -15.32 -8.27 12.80
CA PHE A 189 -15.81 -8.95 11.61
C PHE A 189 -17.00 -9.86 11.96
N ALA A 190 -17.83 -10.14 10.96
CA ALA A 190 -19.00 -11.01 11.11
C ALA A 190 -18.67 -12.45 11.56
N ASP A 191 -17.45 -12.94 11.32
CA ASP A 191 -16.98 -14.26 11.78
C ASP A 191 -16.56 -14.27 13.27
N GLY A 192 -16.62 -13.11 13.95
CA GLY A 192 -16.19 -12.93 15.33
C GLY A 192 -14.70 -12.59 15.48
N THR A 193 -13.95 -12.46 14.38
CA THR A 193 -12.58 -11.99 14.40
C THR A 193 -12.53 -10.54 14.93
N HIS A 194 -11.55 -10.25 15.78
CA HIS A 194 -11.35 -8.94 16.39
C HIS A 194 -9.88 -8.51 16.26
N TRP A 195 -9.67 -7.33 15.69
CA TRP A 195 -8.35 -6.71 15.53
C TRP A 195 -8.21 -5.58 16.55
N SER A 196 -7.29 -5.76 17.50
CA SER A 196 -6.90 -4.66 18.38
C SER A 196 -6.01 -3.68 17.63
N ARG A 197 -5.94 -2.43 18.12
CA ARG A 197 -4.97 -1.44 17.64
C ARG A 197 -3.53 -1.95 17.58
N GLN A 198 -3.12 -2.75 18.58
CA GLN A 198 -1.78 -3.35 18.59
C GLN A 198 -1.59 -4.36 17.47
N ARG A 199 -2.64 -5.14 17.15
CA ARG A 199 -2.62 -6.07 16.02
C ARG A 199 -2.50 -5.32 14.69
N ILE A 200 -3.29 -4.26 14.51
CA ILE A 200 -3.26 -3.41 13.29
C ILE A 200 -1.89 -2.75 13.13
N ALA A 201 -1.33 -2.19 14.20
CA ALA A 201 0.03 -1.65 14.18
C ALA A 201 1.12 -2.70 13.93
N GLY A 202 0.78 -3.99 14.04
CA GLY A 202 1.66 -5.12 13.84
C GLY A 202 1.54 -5.80 12.46
N MET A 203 0.74 -5.23 11.56
CA MET A 203 0.48 -5.77 10.22
C MET A 203 1.37 -5.10 9.17
N ALA A 204 1.56 -5.81 8.07
CA ALA A 204 2.15 -5.28 6.84
C ALA A 204 1.32 -4.11 6.30
N LEU A 205 1.99 -3.07 5.85
CA LEU A 205 1.42 -1.94 5.14
C LEU A 205 1.76 -2.04 3.66
N HIS A 206 0.77 -1.73 2.83
CA HIS A 206 0.99 -1.31 1.46
C HIS A 206 1.08 0.23 1.45
N ILE A 207 2.17 0.79 0.95
CA ILE A 207 2.40 2.23 0.90
C ILE A 207 2.61 2.59 -0.57
N ALA A 208 1.82 3.54 -1.08
CA ALA A 208 1.97 4.05 -2.43
C ALA A 208 2.30 5.55 -2.35
N GLY A 209 3.29 5.98 -3.13
CA GLY A 209 3.60 7.37 -3.41
C GLY A 209 2.59 7.98 -4.38
N THR A 210 3.08 8.87 -5.22
CA THR A 210 2.33 9.61 -6.21
C THR A 210 3.18 9.74 -7.48
N GLY A 211 2.63 10.30 -8.56
CA GLY A 211 3.42 10.59 -9.75
C GLY A 211 4.42 11.76 -9.63
N GLY A 212 4.83 12.16 -8.42
CA GLY A 212 5.90 13.14 -8.21
C GLY A 212 6.68 12.85 -6.91
N ASP A 213 7.78 13.57 -6.70
CA ASP A 213 8.75 13.31 -5.63
C ASP A 213 8.12 13.13 -4.23
N ASP A 214 8.29 11.93 -3.66
CA ASP A 214 7.77 11.52 -2.36
C ASP A 214 8.87 11.11 -1.36
N THR A 215 8.49 11.11 -0.07
CA THR A 215 9.31 10.52 1.00
C THR A 215 8.47 9.49 1.74
N LEU A 216 8.80 8.21 1.55
CA LEU A 216 8.03 7.07 2.01
C LEU A 216 8.80 6.34 3.11
N GLU A 217 8.11 6.09 4.24
CA GLU A 217 8.66 5.37 5.39
C GLU A 217 7.76 4.18 5.74
N GLY A 218 8.38 3.00 5.76
CA GLY A 218 7.75 1.74 6.13
C GLY A 218 7.42 1.60 7.61
N GLY A 219 6.87 0.45 7.94
CA GLY A 219 6.51 0.04 9.29
C GLY A 219 7.63 -0.72 9.99
N ALA A 220 7.25 -1.67 10.84
CA ALA A 220 8.19 -2.57 11.52
C ALA A 220 8.09 -4.01 11.00
N HIS A 221 7.34 -4.22 9.93
CA HIS A 221 6.88 -5.54 9.46
C HIS A 221 7.24 -5.70 7.98
N ASN A 222 6.73 -6.75 7.35
CA ASN A 222 7.01 -7.00 5.94
C ASN A 222 6.11 -6.10 5.09
N ASP A 223 6.59 -4.90 4.78
CA ASP A 223 5.80 -3.89 4.09
C ASP A 223 6.03 -3.96 2.57
N THR A 224 5.10 -3.40 1.81
CA THR A 224 5.26 -3.15 0.37
C THR A 224 5.18 -1.65 0.14
N ILE A 225 6.22 -1.07 -0.44
CA ILE A 225 6.30 0.36 -0.73
C ILE A 225 6.53 0.54 -2.23
N VAL A 226 5.71 1.37 -2.85
CA VAL A 226 5.71 1.68 -4.29
C VAL A 226 5.85 3.20 -4.42
N GLY A 227 6.91 3.67 -5.06
CA GLY A 227 7.17 5.11 -5.31
C GLY A 227 6.18 5.72 -6.31
N GLU A 228 5.85 4.95 -7.35
CA GLU A 228 5.12 5.37 -8.54
C GLU A 228 5.95 6.22 -9.51
N GLY A 229 5.96 7.54 -9.38
CA GLY A 229 6.67 8.40 -10.33
C GLY A 229 7.34 9.58 -9.65
N GLY A 230 8.43 10.08 -10.23
CA GLY A 230 9.20 11.18 -9.63
C GLY A 230 10.44 10.67 -8.90
N ARG A 231 11.16 11.57 -8.24
CA ARG A 231 12.36 11.18 -7.47
C ARG A 231 11.97 10.93 -6.02
N ASP A 232 11.96 9.68 -5.63
CA ASP A 232 11.50 9.23 -4.33
C ASP A 232 12.63 8.91 -3.36
N ILE A 233 12.32 9.07 -2.07
CA ILE A 233 13.16 8.59 -0.97
C ILE A 233 12.36 7.55 -0.19
N ILE A 234 12.78 6.29 -0.29
CA ILE A 234 12.14 5.16 0.38
C ILE A 234 13.02 4.65 1.52
N PHE A 235 12.48 4.62 2.74
CA PHE A 235 13.18 4.08 3.91
C PHE A 235 12.37 3.00 4.63
N ASP A 236 12.88 1.76 4.64
CA ASP A 236 12.26 0.65 5.36
C ASP A 236 13.23 -0.52 5.65
N ASP A 237 13.85 -0.50 6.82
CA ASP A 237 14.94 -1.41 7.20
C ASP A 237 14.54 -2.53 8.18
N ARG A 238 13.25 -2.68 8.47
CA ARG A 238 12.72 -3.72 9.37
C ARG A 238 11.77 -4.63 8.62
N GLY A 239 11.88 -5.93 8.87
CA GLY A 239 11.09 -6.91 8.13
C GLY A 239 11.71 -7.24 6.78
N TRP A 240 11.08 -8.19 6.08
CA TRP A 240 11.41 -8.51 4.69
C TRP A 240 10.40 -7.78 3.81
N ASN A 241 10.84 -6.67 3.23
CA ASN A 241 9.98 -5.72 2.52
C ASN A 241 10.07 -5.91 1.02
N MET A 242 9.13 -5.33 0.29
CA MET A 242 9.19 -5.18 -1.17
C MET A 242 9.16 -3.68 -1.47
N LEU A 243 10.27 -3.14 -1.95
CA LEU A 243 10.47 -1.71 -2.17
C LEU A 243 10.68 -1.46 -3.66
N PHE A 244 9.80 -0.66 -4.26
CA PHE A 244 9.81 -0.32 -5.67
C PHE A 244 9.88 1.20 -5.80
N GLY A 245 10.88 1.73 -6.51
CA GLY A 245 10.94 3.15 -6.88
C GLY A 245 9.98 3.48 -8.02
N ASP A 246 9.90 2.57 -9.00
CA ASP A 246 9.14 2.71 -10.26
C ASP A 246 9.75 3.75 -11.21
N GLU A 247 9.06 4.82 -11.62
CA GLU A 247 9.59 5.77 -12.60
C GLU A 247 10.33 6.94 -11.91
N GLY A 248 11.63 7.08 -12.13
CA GLY A 248 12.40 8.23 -11.66
C GLY A 248 13.78 7.85 -11.15
N ASP A 249 14.51 8.82 -10.61
CA ASP A 249 15.85 8.58 -10.06
C ASP A 249 15.76 8.50 -8.53
N ASP A 250 15.59 7.29 -7.99
CA ASP A 250 15.17 7.04 -6.62
C ASP A 250 16.31 6.72 -5.66
N LEU A 251 16.04 6.93 -4.37
CA LEU A 251 16.90 6.54 -3.26
C LEU A 251 16.17 5.56 -2.35
N ILE A 252 16.52 4.28 -2.44
CA ILE A 252 15.91 3.21 -1.65
C ILE A 252 16.90 2.72 -0.58
N MET A 253 16.49 2.83 0.68
CA MET A 253 17.25 2.37 1.84
C MET A 253 16.42 1.40 2.68
N GLY A 254 16.60 0.09 2.46
CA GLY A 254 15.76 -0.88 3.15
C GLY A 254 16.21 -2.33 3.04
N SER A 255 15.37 -3.24 3.53
CA SER A 255 15.66 -4.69 3.56
C SER A 255 14.61 -5.54 2.86
N GLY A 256 15.03 -6.62 2.22
CA GLY A 256 14.14 -7.54 1.49
C GLY A 256 14.37 -7.49 -0.01
N GLY A 257 13.29 -7.36 -0.78
CA GLY A 257 13.31 -7.12 -2.23
C GLY A 257 13.36 -5.63 -2.54
N LEU A 258 14.36 -5.20 -3.32
CA LEU A 258 14.55 -3.81 -3.75
C LEU A 258 14.59 -3.78 -5.28
N ALA A 259 13.77 -2.92 -5.88
CA ALA A 259 13.80 -2.61 -7.30
C ALA A 259 13.80 -1.09 -7.43
N GLY A 260 14.77 -0.54 -8.17
CA GLY A 260 14.79 0.88 -8.50
C GLY A 260 13.63 1.18 -9.45
N GLY A 261 13.66 0.54 -10.61
CA GLY A 261 12.68 0.74 -11.67
C GLY A 261 13.32 1.57 -12.77
N ALA A 262 12.52 2.33 -13.52
CA ALA A 262 13.00 3.12 -14.64
C ALA A 262 13.65 4.43 -14.17
N GLY A 263 14.99 4.50 -14.23
CA GLY A 263 15.76 5.71 -14.03
C GLY A 263 17.17 5.38 -13.54
N ASP A 264 17.89 6.36 -12.99
CA ASP A 264 19.22 6.10 -12.42
C ASP A 264 19.14 6.04 -10.88
N ASP A 265 18.96 4.83 -10.33
CA ASP A 265 18.60 4.65 -8.91
C ASP A 265 19.78 4.37 -7.98
N ILE A 266 19.57 4.61 -6.69
CA ILE A 266 20.50 4.24 -5.61
C ILE A 266 19.81 3.29 -4.63
N LEU A 267 20.25 2.02 -4.62
CA LEU A 267 19.73 0.97 -3.76
C LEU A 267 20.73 0.63 -2.66
N VAL A 268 20.36 0.88 -1.41
CA VAL A 268 21.16 0.57 -0.23
C VAL A 268 20.47 -0.55 0.56
N GLY A 269 21.01 -1.77 0.44
CA GLY A 269 20.50 -2.91 1.21
C GLY A 269 20.88 -2.79 2.68
N ARG A 270 19.87 -2.59 3.53
CA ARG A 270 19.94 -2.54 4.99
C ARG A 270 19.34 -3.84 5.57
N GLY A 271 18.98 -3.82 6.87
CA GLY A 271 18.42 -4.96 7.59
C GLY A 271 19.50 -5.83 8.22
N HIS A 272 19.63 -5.77 9.55
CA HIS A 272 20.79 -6.35 10.26
C HIS A 272 20.90 -7.89 10.24
N LEU A 273 19.95 -8.63 9.65
CA LEU A 273 19.87 -10.10 9.74
C LEU A 273 19.27 -10.81 8.52
N MET A 274 19.04 -10.12 7.40
CA MET A 274 18.34 -10.66 6.24
C MET A 274 19.19 -10.58 4.97
N ASP A 275 18.94 -11.52 4.06
CA ASP A 275 19.49 -11.50 2.70
C ASP A 275 18.59 -10.63 1.83
N ASN A 276 19.20 -9.68 1.13
CA ASN A 276 18.50 -8.78 0.22
C ASN A 276 18.46 -9.36 -1.20
N THR A 277 17.40 -9.05 -1.93
CA THR A 277 17.29 -9.33 -3.36
C THR A 277 17.13 -8.02 -4.10
N TYR A 278 18.01 -7.77 -5.06
CA TYR A 278 17.97 -6.59 -5.92
C TYR A 278 17.45 -7.04 -7.28
N PHE A 279 16.33 -6.47 -7.71
CA PHE A 279 15.72 -6.76 -9.01
C PHE A 279 16.20 -5.72 -10.02
N TYR A 280 16.45 -6.15 -11.25
CA TYR A 280 16.89 -5.28 -12.32
C TYR A 280 16.49 -5.81 -13.69
N ASP A 281 15.85 -4.93 -14.45
CA ASP A 281 15.25 -5.22 -15.73
C ASP A 281 15.80 -4.30 -16.84
N ARG A 282 15.49 -4.65 -18.09
CA ARG A 282 15.79 -3.76 -19.22
C ARG A 282 14.83 -2.56 -19.16
N GLY A 283 15.38 -1.36 -19.23
CA GLY A 283 14.66 -0.11 -19.02
C GLY A 283 15.00 0.57 -17.68
N ASP A 284 15.64 -0.14 -16.77
CA ASP A 284 15.94 0.34 -15.41
C ASP A 284 17.19 1.26 -15.35
N GLY A 285 17.50 1.97 -16.43
CA GLY A 285 18.59 2.95 -16.50
C GLY A 285 19.94 2.48 -15.90
N HIS A 286 20.56 3.31 -15.06
CA HIS A 286 21.90 3.09 -14.51
C HIS A 286 21.97 3.07 -12.97
N ASP A 287 21.57 1.94 -12.40
CA ASP A 287 21.50 1.78 -10.95
C ASP A 287 22.85 1.63 -10.24
N GLN A 288 22.88 2.10 -8.98
CA GLN A 288 23.97 1.91 -8.03
C GLN A 288 23.50 1.12 -6.83
N ILE A 289 24.16 0.00 -6.55
CA ILE A 289 23.86 -0.89 -5.44
C ILE A 289 24.97 -0.81 -4.40
N PHE A 290 24.58 -0.45 -3.18
CA PHE A 290 25.42 -0.50 -2.00
C PHE A 290 25.03 -1.67 -1.11
N ILE A 291 25.91 -2.68 -1.07
CA ILE A 291 25.76 -3.83 -0.20
C ILE A 291 26.27 -3.47 1.21
N HIS A 292 25.41 -3.53 2.22
CA HIS A 292 25.80 -3.31 3.61
C HIS A 292 26.05 -4.62 4.36
N GLY A 293 27.20 -5.24 4.10
CA GLY A 293 27.68 -6.38 4.87
C GLY A 293 28.22 -5.97 6.24
N ASP A 294 27.67 -6.52 7.34
CA ASP A 294 28.34 -6.47 8.65
C ASP A 294 29.47 -7.51 8.63
N SER A 295 30.71 -7.04 8.52
CA SER A 295 31.92 -7.89 8.50
C SER A 295 32.09 -8.77 9.74
N ASN A 296 31.31 -8.54 10.80
CA ASN A 296 31.33 -9.31 12.05
C ASN A 296 30.17 -10.29 12.22
N ARG A 297 29.28 -10.46 11.23
CA ARG A 297 28.12 -11.38 11.33
C ARG A 297 28.01 -12.26 10.09
N ARG A 298 27.12 -13.27 10.15
CA ARG A 298 26.91 -14.31 9.13
C ARG A 298 27.10 -13.74 7.72
N ALA A 299 27.83 -14.45 6.86
CA ALA A 299 27.92 -14.12 5.45
C ALA A 299 26.49 -13.96 4.88
N ARG A 300 26.12 -12.72 4.53
CA ARG A 300 24.84 -12.42 3.87
C ARG A 300 24.85 -13.08 2.50
N ALA A 301 23.73 -13.69 2.12
CA ALA A 301 23.55 -14.35 0.84
C ALA A 301 22.69 -13.50 -0.10
N ASP A 302 23.03 -12.21 -0.18
CA ASP A 302 22.36 -11.22 -1.04
C ASP A 302 22.38 -11.69 -2.50
N THR A 303 21.33 -11.34 -3.22
CA THR A 303 21.06 -11.84 -4.57
C THR A 303 20.78 -10.70 -5.51
N MET A 304 21.45 -10.69 -6.66
CA MET A 304 21.05 -9.89 -7.81
C MET A 304 20.16 -10.76 -8.69
N GLU A 305 18.95 -10.31 -9.01
CA GLU A 305 17.98 -11.04 -9.85
C GLU A 305 17.65 -10.22 -11.08
N PHE A 306 18.01 -10.75 -12.24
CA PHE A 306 17.67 -10.19 -13.55
C PHE A 306 16.39 -10.82 -14.08
N SER A 307 15.58 -10.02 -14.79
CA SER A 307 14.36 -10.48 -15.46
C SER A 307 14.57 -11.72 -16.35
N ALA A 308 13.46 -12.46 -16.51
CA ALA A 308 13.45 -13.72 -17.24
C ALA A 308 13.57 -13.58 -18.77
N ASP A 309 13.45 -12.38 -19.33
CA ASP A 309 13.64 -12.12 -20.76
C ASP A 309 15.12 -11.88 -21.13
N LEU A 310 16.00 -11.69 -20.14
CA LEU A 310 17.45 -11.64 -20.34
C LEU A 310 18.05 -13.05 -20.40
N ASP A 311 19.13 -13.22 -21.17
CA ASP A 311 19.99 -14.42 -21.17
C ASP A 311 21.40 -14.08 -20.63
N VAL A 312 22.17 -15.10 -20.25
CA VAL A 312 23.55 -14.95 -19.76
C VAL A 312 24.48 -14.25 -20.76
N GLN A 313 24.12 -14.25 -22.05
CA GLN A 313 24.87 -13.55 -23.10
C GLN A 313 24.52 -12.05 -23.20
N ASP A 314 23.45 -11.62 -22.54
CA ASP A 314 23.04 -10.21 -22.48
C ASP A 314 23.74 -9.47 -21.35
N LEU A 315 24.44 -10.17 -20.46
CA LEU A 315 25.14 -9.59 -19.32
C LEU A 315 26.64 -9.42 -19.61
N TRP A 316 27.12 -8.20 -19.53
CA TRP A 316 28.54 -7.88 -19.68
C TRP A 316 29.15 -7.39 -18.36
N PHE A 317 30.03 -8.20 -17.78
CA PHE A 317 30.71 -7.94 -16.50
C PHE A 317 32.04 -7.22 -16.72
N GLN A 318 32.23 -6.10 -16.03
CA GLN A 318 33.43 -5.30 -16.09
C GLN A 318 33.83 -4.78 -14.71
N ARG A 319 35.12 -4.86 -14.38
CA ARG A 319 35.68 -4.15 -13.23
C ARG A 319 35.97 -2.69 -13.58
N ARG A 320 35.52 -1.76 -12.74
CA ARG A 320 35.85 -0.34 -12.84
C ARG A 320 36.32 0.18 -11.48
N GLY A 321 37.63 0.34 -11.31
CA GLY A 321 38.19 0.70 -10.01
C GLY A 321 37.93 -0.40 -8.97
N ASP A 322 37.22 -0.07 -7.91
CA ASP A 322 36.79 -1.01 -6.86
C ASP A 322 35.35 -1.52 -7.04
N ASP A 323 34.66 -1.08 -8.11
CA ASP A 323 33.29 -1.45 -8.41
C ASP A 323 33.20 -2.58 -9.45
N LEU A 324 32.11 -3.35 -9.37
CA LEU A 324 31.68 -4.26 -10.43
C LEU A 324 30.55 -3.58 -11.22
N VAL A 325 30.73 -3.46 -12.53
CA VAL A 325 29.73 -2.93 -13.46
C VAL A 325 29.19 -4.09 -14.30
N VAL A 326 27.86 -4.21 -14.38
CA VAL A 326 27.16 -5.17 -15.22
C VAL A 326 26.27 -4.41 -16.19
N THR A 327 26.65 -4.38 -17.46
CA THR A 327 25.90 -3.68 -18.53
C THR A 327 25.08 -4.66 -19.36
N LEU A 328 23.89 -4.24 -19.79
CA LEU A 328 23.03 -5.01 -20.68
C LEU A 328 23.42 -4.80 -22.15
N VAL A 329 23.75 -5.89 -22.84
CA VAL A 329 24.09 -5.87 -24.26
C VAL A 329 22.85 -5.44 -25.07
N GLY A 330 23.06 -4.56 -26.06
CA GLY A 330 21.98 -4.05 -26.91
C GLY A 330 21.21 -2.87 -26.34
N GLY A 331 21.58 -2.38 -25.15
CA GLY A 331 20.98 -1.21 -24.50
C GLY A 331 22.01 -0.20 -24.01
N THR A 332 21.51 0.74 -23.22
CA THR A 332 22.34 1.63 -22.38
C THR A 332 22.39 1.14 -20.94
N ASP A 333 21.37 0.41 -20.51
CA ASP A 333 21.15 0.03 -19.12
C ASP A 333 22.32 -0.76 -18.53
N GLY A 334 22.61 -0.50 -17.25
CA GLY A 334 23.52 -1.33 -16.48
C GLY A 334 23.59 -0.95 -15.02
N VAL A 335 23.80 -1.95 -14.18
CA VAL A 335 23.93 -1.81 -12.74
C VAL A 335 25.39 -1.77 -12.29
N THR A 336 25.70 -0.90 -11.33
CA THR A 336 27.00 -0.84 -10.65
C THR A 336 26.84 -1.34 -9.23
N ILE A 337 27.54 -2.42 -8.88
CA ILE A 337 27.67 -2.87 -7.49
C ILE A 337 28.93 -2.23 -6.92
N ASN A 338 28.71 -1.25 -6.05
CA ASN A 338 29.76 -0.41 -5.49
C ASN A 338 30.64 -1.21 -4.51
N ASP A 339 31.93 -0.91 -4.50
CA ASP A 339 32.92 -1.47 -3.58
C ASP A 339 33.11 -3.00 -3.67
N TRP A 340 32.60 -3.66 -4.72
CA TRP A 340 32.69 -5.11 -4.92
C TRP A 340 34.09 -5.69 -4.63
N TYR A 341 35.14 -4.98 -5.04
CA TYR A 341 36.53 -5.43 -4.91
C TYR A 341 37.20 -5.04 -3.58
N LEU A 342 36.51 -4.35 -2.67
CA LEU A 342 36.99 -4.09 -1.31
C LEU A 342 36.85 -5.32 -0.40
N GLY A 343 35.96 -6.25 -0.75
CA GLY A 343 35.89 -7.57 -0.12
C GLY A 343 34.48 -8.17 -0.11
N PRO A 344 34.32 -9.41 0.38
CA PRO A 344 33.06 -10.16 0.32
C PRO A 344 31.87 -9.50 1.03
N ALA A 345 32.10 -8.53 1.93
CA ALA A 345 31.03 -7.77 2.58
C ALA A 345 30.31 -6.79 1.65
N HIS A 346 30.89 -6.52 0.47
CA HIS A 346 30.36 -5.60 -0.54
C HIS A 346 29.85 -6.34 -1.78
N GLN A 347 29.71 -7.67 -1.71
CA GLN A 347 29.36 -8.52 -2.83
C GLN A 347 27.98 -9.12 -2.62
N VAL A 348 27.16 -9.17 -3.67
CA VAL A 348 26.07 -10.16 -3.70
C VAL A 348 26.68 -11.55 -3.75
N ALA A 349 26.07 -12.51 -3.06
CA ALA A 349 26.54 -13.89 -3.04
C ALA A 349 26.27 -14.61 -4.37
N ARG A 350 25.22 -14.20 -5.09
CA ARG A 350 24.80 -14.81 -6.36
C ARG A 350 24.07 -13.85 -7.27
N PHE A 351 24.14 -14.17 -8.55
CA PHE A 351 23.33 -13.60 -9.63
C PHE A 351 22.34 -14.65 -10.09
N ARG A 352 21.09 -14.26 -10.32
CA ARG A 352 20.01 -15.09 -10.85
C ARG A 352 19.51 -14.50 -12.15
N LEU A 353 19.14 -15.39 -13.07
CA LEU A 353 18.55 -15.02 -14.34
C LEU A 353 17.38 -15.98 -14.62
N GLY A 354 16.17 -15.42 -14.60
CA GLY A 354 14.94 -16.20 -14.57
C GLY A 354 14.89 -17.25 -13.46
N ALA A 355 14.05 -18.26 -13.64
CA ALA A 355 13.86 -19.34 -12.66
C ALA A 355 15.05 -20.33 -12.60
N ASP A 356 15.86 -20.40 -13.65
CA ASP A 356 16.69 -21.57 -13.94
C ASP A 356 18.20 -21.35 -13.80
N LYS A 357 18.71 -20.12 -13.98
CA LYS A 357 20.15 -19.86 -14.00
C LYS A 357 20.64 -19.18 -12.73
N VAL A 358 21.72 -19.72 -12.15
CA VAL A 358 22.39 -19.13 -10.98
C VAL A 358 23.89 -19.10 -11.21
N MET A 359 24.52 -17.99 -10.83
CA MET A 359 25.97 -17.85 -10.78
C MET A 359 26.39 -17.33 -9.40
N GLY A 360 27.29 -18.03 -8.72
CA GLY A 360 27.88 -17.55 -7.46
C GLY A 360 28.96 -16.49 -7.68
N ALA A 361 29.15 -15.60 -6.70
CA ALA A 361 30.13 -14.50 -6.72
C ALA A 361 31.56 -14.93 -7.11
N ALA A 362 31.96 -16.15 -6.74
CA ALA A 362 33.29 -16.70 -7.05
C ALA A 362 33.58 -16.83 -8.56
N HIS A 363 32.57 -16.80 -9.42
CA HIS A 363 32.73 -16.88 -10.88
C HIS A 363 32.85 -15.52 -11.57
N VAL A 364 32.57 -14.41 -10.87
CA VAL A 364 32.57 -13.06 -11.45
C VAL A 364 33.94 -12.71 -12.05
N ASP A 365 35.03 -13.01 -11.34
CA ASP A 365 36.37 -12.69 -11.81
C ASP A 365 36.75 -13.43 -13.10
N ALA A 366 36.27 -14.66 -13.27
CA ALA A 366 36.50 -15.42 -14.50
C ALA A 366 35.81 -14.76 -15.70
N LEU A 367 34.58 -14.26 -15.51
CA LEU A 367 33.85 -13.52 -16.53
C LEU A 367 34.52 -12.18 -16.84
N VAL A 368 34.85 -11.39 -15.81
CA VAL A 368 35.53 -10.10 -15.97
C VAL A 368 36.86 -10.25 -16.71
N GLN A 369 37.66 -11.26 -16.37
CA GLN A 369 38.93 -11.54 -17.07
C GLN A 369 38.70 -11.91 -18.53
N ALA A 370 37.77 -12.82 -18.81
CA ALA A 370 37.47 -13.23 -20.18
C ALA A 370 36.95 -12.07 -21.03
N MET A 371 36.06 -11.24 -20.46
CA MET A 371 35.45 -10.09 -21.12
C MET A 371 36.45 -8.94 -21.35
N SER A 372 37.44 -8.77 -20.47
CA SER A 372 38.47 -7.72 -20.61
C SER A 372 39.31 -7.80 -21.89
N GLY A 373 39.33 -8.95 -22.57
CA GLY A 373 40.01 -9.15 -23.85
C GLY A 373 39.26 -8.57 -25.06
N PHE A 374 38.03 -8.08 -24.87
CA PHE A 374 37.19 -7.55 -25.93
C PHE A 374 36.70 -6.14 -25.60
N SER A 375 36.25 -5.41 -26.62
CA SER A 375 35.55 -4.14 -26.41
C SER A 375 34.13 -4.40 -25.90
N PRO A 376 33.69 -3.70 -24.83
CA PRO A 376 32.31 -3.81 -24.36
C PRO A 376 31.32 -3.46 -25.48
N PRO A 377 30.22 -4.21 -25.62
CA PRO A 377 29.11 -3.78 -26.47
C PRO A 377 28.58 -2.44 -25.96
N GLN A 378 28.59 -1.40 -26.79
CA GLN A 378 28.15 -0.07 -26.39
C GLN A 378 26.95 0.40 -27.22
N GLY A 379 25.93 0.87 -26.51
CA GLY A 379 24.79 1.58 -27.06
C GLY A 379 23.64 0.70 -27.53
N ALA A 380 22.50 1.35 -27.75
CA ALA A 380 21.26 0.73 -28.19
C ALA A 380 21.45 -0.02 -29.53
N GLY A 381 21.00 -1.27 -29.57
CA GLY A 381 21.13 -2.15 -30.74
C GLY A 381 22.51 -2.76 -30.94
N SER A 382 23.45 -2.58 -30.00
CA SER A 382 24.72 -3.31 -30.02
C SER A 382 24.48 -4.81 -29.87
N VAL A 383 25.29 -5.62 -30.56
CA VAL A 383 25.20 -7.08 -30.47
C VAL A 383 26.60 -7.59 -30.19
N LEU A 384 26.69 -8.60 -29.32
CA LEU A 384 27.92 -9.33 -29.11
C LEU A 384 28.37 -9.96 -30.45
N GLU A 385 29.53 -9.55 -30.95
CA GLU A 385 30.06 -10.08 -32.23
C GLU A 385 30.20 -11.61 -32.15
N THR A 386 30.00 -12.30 -33.29
CA THR A 386 30.01 -13.76 -33.33
C THR A 386 31.31 -14.36 -32.77
N HIS A 387 32.45 -13.73 -33.04
CA HIS A 387 33.74 -14.19 -32.51
C HIS A 387 33.82 -14.07 -30.98
N SER A 388 33.43 -12.91 -30.42
CA SER A 388 33.36 -12.68 -28.98
C SER A 388 32.39 -13.65 -28.29
N ARG A 389 31.21 -13.86 -28.88
CA ARG A 389 30.21 -14.83 -28.39
C ARG A 389 30.80 -16.24 -28.31
N GLN A 390 31.47 -16.70 -29.37
CA GLN A 390 32.08 -18.02 -29.40
C GLN A 390 33.23 -18.15 -28.39
N ALA A 391 34.02 -17.09 -28.21
CA ALA A 391 35.12 -17.08 -27.26
C ALA A 391 34.66 -17.07 -25.79
N LEU A 392 33.54 -16.41 -25.48
CA LEU A 392 32.99 -16.31 -24.12
C LEU A 392 32.07 -17.50 -23.75
N ALA A 393 31.54 -18.24 -24.74
CA ALA A 393 30.62 -19.34 -24.49
C ALA A 393 31.13 -20.39 -23.47
N PRO A 394 32.41 -20.83 -23.48
CA PRO A 394 32.89 -21.79 -22.50
C PRO A 394 32.87 -21.26 -21.06
N VAL A 395 33.30 -20.02 -20.84
CA VAL A 395 33.33 -19.43 -19.49
C VAL A 395 31.91 -19.17 -18.97
N LEU A 396 31.01 -18.70 -19.84
CA LEU A 396 29.59 -18.52 -19.49
C LEU A 396 28.95 -19.86 -19.07
N ALA A 397 29.19 -20.93 -19.84
CA ALA A 397 28.64 -22.25 -19.53
C ALA A 397 29.19 -22.85 -18.22
N THR A 398 30.43 -22.54 -17.84
CA THR A 398 31.00 -23.01 -16.56
C THR A 398 30.61 -22.16 -15.36
N SER A 399 30.35 -20.86 -15.58
CA SER A 399 30.01 -19.92 -14.50
C SER A 399 28.55 -20.01 -14.06
N TRP A 400 27.64 -20.31 -14.99
CA TRP A 400 26.21 -20.39 -14.74
C TRP A 400 25.73 -21.84 -14.62
N SER A 401 25.09 -22.18 -13.50
CA SER A 401 24.48 -23.49 -13.28
C SER A 401 22.96 -23.47 -13.47
N ASP A 402 22.40 -24.61 -13.87
CA ASP A 402 20.95 -24.83 -13.91
C ASP A 402 20.44 -25.29 -12.54
N THR A 403 19.44 -24.60 -11.99
CA THR A 403 18.84 -24.91 -10.68
C THR A 403 18.05 -26.23 -10.68
N ARG A 404 17.61 -26.72 -11.84
CA ARG A 404 16.87 -28.00 -11.97
C ARG A 404 17.76 -29.26 -12.02
N ALA A 405 19.07 -29.13 -11.81
CA ALA A 405 20.01 -30.27 -11.85
C ALA A 405 20.34 -30.88 -10.47
N GLY A 406 19.59 -30.55 -9.41
CA GLY A 406 19.80 -31.03 -8.04
C GLY A 406 18.67 -31.91 -7.51
#